data_AF-A0A537N3L9-F1
#
_entry.id   AF-A0A537N3L9-F1
#
_cell.length_a   1.000
_cell.length_b   1.000
_cell.length_c   1.000
_cell.angle_alpha   90.00
_cell.angle_beta   90.00
_cell.angle_gamma   90.00
#
_symmetry.space_group_name_H-M   'P 1'
#
loop_
_entity.id
_entity.type
_entity.pdbx_description
1 polymer ?
#
loop_
_entity_poly.entity_id
_entity_poly.type
_entity_poly.pdbx_seq_one_letter_code
_entity_poly.pdbx_strand_id
1 'polypeptide(L)'
;SLPAIMKHLDVLTDAGLISRSKTGRTVTCQLTPAPMEQAMEWLARYERYWTEQLDRLAAFLEEDQWQANPASSSSDDSKPRRKKSTKRGPSRSR
;
A
#
# COMPACT_ATOMS: atom_id res chain seq x y z
N SER A 1 -19.89 4.33 -31.31
CA SER A 1 -21.01 4.87 -32.13
C SER A 1 -21.36 6.28 -31.64
N LEU A 2 -21.76 7.18 -32.55
CA LEU A 2 -22.14 8.57 -32.25
C LEU A 2 -23.23 8.73 -31.15
N PRO A 3 -24.28 7.89 -31.08
CA PRO A 3 -25.25 7.95 -29.98
C PRO A 3 -24.67 7.58 -28.60
N ALA A 4 -23.64 6.74 -28.52
CA ALA A 4 -22.98 6.46 -27.24
C ALA A 4 -22.23 7.71 -26.72
N ILE A 5 -21.55 8.43 -27.62
CA ILE A 5 -20.86 9.68 -27.29
C ILE A 5 -21.87 10.74 -26.83
N MET A 6 -23.03 10.87 -27.50
CA MET A 6 -24.06 11.80 -27.04
C MET A 6 -24.56 11.48 -25.63
N LYS A 7 -24.80 10.21 -25.31
CA LYS A 7 -25.19 9.80 -23.95
C LYS A 7 -24.15 10.20 -22.90
N HIS A 8 -22.86 10.03 -23.20
CA HIS A 8 -21.80 10.46 -22.29
C HIS A 8 -21.76 11.99 -22.13
N LEU A 9 -21.97 12.73 -23.23
CA LEU A 9 -22.04 14.20 -23.18
C LEU A 9 -23.25 14.69 -22.37
N ASP A 10 -24.39 14.01 -22.45
CA ASP A 10 -25.57 14.34 -21.65
C ASP A 10 -25.28 14.12 -20.16
N VAL A 11 -24.69 12.98 -19.77
CA VAL A 11 -24.26 12.72 -18.38
C VAL A 11 -23.26 13.78 -17.87
N LEU A 12 -22.29 14.17 -18.70
CA LEU A 12 -21.32 15.19 -18.33
C LEU A 12 -21.93 16.60 -18.23
N THR A 13 -22.99 16.86 -18.99
CA THR A 13 -23.76 18.12 -18.89
C THR A 13 -24.63 18.12 -17.63
N ASP A 14 -25.28 16.99 -17.32
CA ASP A 14 -26.10 16.81 -16.11
C ASP A 14 -25.24 16.93 -14.83
N ALA A 15 -23.99 16.44 -14.86
CA ALA A 15 -23.02 16.62 -13.79
C ALA A 15 -22.46 18.06 -13.70
N GLY A 16 -22.86 18.96 -14.61
CA GLY A 16 -22.38 20.34 -14.71
C GLY A 16 -20.94 20.48 -15.21
N LEU A 17 -20.25 19.38 -15.52
CA LEU A 17 -18.84 19.38 -15.96
C LEU A 17 -18.66 19.98 -17.35
N ILE A 18 -19.71 19.96 -18.18
CA ILE A 18 -19.68 20.51 -19.53
C ILE A 18 -20.87 21.45 -19.74
N SER A 19 -20.62 22.60 -20.38
CA SER A 19 -21.65 23.47 -20.92
C SER A 19 -21.82 23.21 -22.42
N ARG A 20 -23.06 23.08 -22.87
CA ARG A 20 -23.41 22.74 -24.24
C ARG A 20 -24.21 23.87 -24.89
N SER A 21 -23.77 24.33 -26.05
CA SER A 21 -24.51 25.28 -26.88
C SER A 21 -24.66 24.77 -28.31
N LYS A 22 -25.83 24.98 -28.91
CA LYS A 22 -26.12 24.57 -30.29
C LYS A 22 -26.23 25.80 -31.17
N THR A 23 -25.36 25.87 -32.18
CA THR A 23 -25.36 26.93 -33.19
C THR A 23 -25.58 26.30 -34.56
N GLY A 24 -26.82 26.38 -35.06
CA GLY A 24 -27.22 25.78 -36.32
C GLY A 24 -27.07 24.24 -36.30
N ARG A 25 -26.16 23.72 -37.12
CA ARG A 25 -25.84 22.27 -37.21
C ARG A 25 -24.71 21.85 -36.26
N THR A 26 -24.02 22.80 -35.64
CA THR A 26 -22.85 22.56 -34.80
C THR A 26 -23.24 22.59 -33.34
N VAL A 27 -22.72 21.62 -32.58
CA VAL A 27 -22.82 21.59 -31.12
C VAL A 27 -21.45 21.88 -30.56
N THR A 28 -21.34 22.93 -29.75
CA THR A 28 -20.12 23.30 -29.05
C THR A 28 -20.24 22.82 -27.60
N CYS A 29 -19.21 22.12 -27.12
CA CYS A 29 -19.07 21.67 -25.75
C CYS A 29 -17.89 22.40 -25.11
N GLN A 30 -18.11 23.03 -23.96
CA GLN A 30 -17.11 23.76 -23.19
C GLN A 30 -16.94 23.08 -21.83
N LEU A 31 -15.71 22.88 -21.39
CA LEU A 31 -15.43 22.30 -20.07
C LEU A 31 -15.64 23.36 -18.98
N THR A 32 -16.37 23.01 -17.93
CA THR A 32 -16.61 23.88 -16.78
C THR A 32 -15.89 23.30 -15.56
N PRO A 33 -14.88 23.99 -15.01
CA PRO A 33 -14.08 23.45 -13.91
C PRO A 33 -14.78 23.50 -12.55
N ALA A 34 -15.78 24.37 -12.37
CA ALA A 34 -16.42 24.63 -11.08
C ALA A 34 -17.00 23.37 -10.37
N PRO A 35 -17.78 22.48 -11.03
CA PRO A 35 -18.24 21.26 -10.36
C PRO A 35 -17.12 20.25 -10.05
N MET A 36 -15.98 20.33 -10.73
CA MET A 36 -14.83 19.49 -10.45
C MET A 36 -14.14 19.90 -9.12
N GLU A 37 -14.22 21.17 -8.72
CA GLU A 37 -13.68 21.65 -7.45
C GLU A 37 -14.40 21.02 -6.25
N GLN A 38 -15.74 20.94 -6.28
CA GLN A 38 -16.52 20.28 -5.23
C GLN A 38 -16.15 18.80 -5.07
N ALA A 39 -15.98 18.09 -6.19
CA ALA A 39 -15.55 16.70 -6.17
C ALA A 39 -14.14 16.56 -5.57
N MET A 40 -13.23 17.47 -5.93
CA MET A 40 -11.86 17.50 -5.41
C MET A 40 -11.83 17.79 -3.92
N GLU A 41 -12.66 18.71 -3.42
CA GLU A 41 -12.74 19.04 -2.00
C GLU A 41 -13.24 17.85 -1.18
N TRP A 42 -14.25 17.13 -1.70
CA TRP A 42 -14.73 15.90 -1.09
C TRP A 42 -13.64 14.81 -1.06
N LEU A 43 -12.90 14.65 -2.17
CA LEU A 43 -11.79 13.71 -2.26
C LEU A 43 -10.67 14.03 -1.26
N ALA A 44 -10.30 15.30 -1.16
CA ALA A 44 -9.26 15.76 -0.23
C ALA A 44 -9.65 15.51 1.23
N ARG A 45 -10.94 15.62 1.57
CA ARG A 45 -11.43 15.26 2.90
C ARG A 45 -11.28 13.77 3.18
N TYR A 46 -11.59 12.94 2.20
CA TYR A 46 -11.46 11.49 2.30
C TYR A 46 -9.99 11.08 2.40
N GLU A 47 -9.12 11.68 1.58
CA GLU A 47 -7.67 11.47 1.62
C GLU A 47 -7.13 11.69 3.03
N ARG A 48 -7.42 12.83 3.65
CA ARG A 48 -6.98 13.14 5.03
C ARG A 48 -7.42 12.08 6.04
N TYR A 49 -8.67 11.62 5.93
CA TYR A 49 -9.20 10.58 6.81
C TYR A 49 -8.42 9.27 6.67
N TRP A 50 -8.13 8.83 5.44
CA TRP A 50 -7.38 7.60 5.22
C TRP A 50 -5.92 7.72 5.57
N THR A 51 -5.29 8.86 5.28
CA THR A 51 -3.91 9.13 5.68
C THR A 51 -3.76 9.00 7.20
N GLU A 52 -4.64 9.62 7.99
CA GLU A 52 -4.57 9.52 9.46
C GLU A 52 -4.75 8.07 9.95
N GLN A 53 -5.68 7.32 9.37
CA GLN A 53 -5.91 5.92 9.73
C GLN A 53 -4.72 5.03 9.37
N LEU A 54 -4.09 5.27 8.22
CA LEU A 54 -2.90 4.54 7.79
C LEU A 54 -1.67 4.93 8.61
N ASP A 55 -1.53 6.19 9.01
CA ASP A 55 -0.44 6.66 9.88
C ASP A 55 -0.51 6.00 11.25
N ARG A 56 -1.72 5.87 11.83
CA ARG A 56 -1.94 5.13 13.08
C ARG A 56 -1.58 3.65 12.95
N LEU A 57 -1.94 3.03 11.82
CA LEU A 57 -1.59 1.63 11.56
C LEU A 57 -0.07 1.47 11.40
N ALA A 58 0.59 2.40 10.71
CA ALA A 58 2.04 2.40 10.56
C ALA A 58 2.73 2.54 11.93
N ALA A 59 2.26 3.46 12.79
CA ALA A 59 2.77 3.61 14.15
C ALA A 59 2.62 2.33 14.98
N PHE A 60 1.46 1.66 14.90
CA PHE A 60 1.23 0.39 15.59
C PHE A 60 2.19 -0.71 15.13
N LEU A 61 2.43 -0.84 13.83
CA LEU A 61 3.37 -1.82 13.29
C LEU A 61 4.82 -1.50 13.69
N GLU A 62 5.20 -0.22 13.74
CA GLU A 62 6.51 0.24 14.18
C GLU A 62 6.74 -0.02 15.68
N GLU A 63 5.69 0.06 16.49
CA GLU A 63 5.72 -0.32 17.92
C GLU A 63 5.83 -1.84 18.12
N ASP A 64 5.15 -2.65 17.30
CA ASP A 64 5.18 -4.12 17.39
C ASP A 64 6.46 -4.73 16.79
N GLN A 65 7.07 -4.13 15.76
CA GLN A 65 8.37 -4.58 15.24
C GLN A 65 9.52 -4.34 16.24
N TRP A 66 9.34 -3.47 17.24
CA TRP A 66 10.24 -3.36 18.39
C TRP A 66 10.04 -4.50 19.40
N GLN A 67 8.88 -5.18 19.38
CA GLN A 67 8.67 -6.46 20.08
C GLN A 67 9.11 -7.67 19.25
N ALA A 68 9.85 -7.47 18.15
CA ALA A 68 10.64 -8.53 17.54
C ALA A 68 11.73 -8.99 18.52
N ASN A 69 11.31 -9.94 19.35
CA ASN A 69 12.06 -10.72 20.31
C ASN A 69 13.50 -11.04 19.82
N PRO A 70 14.55 -10.49 20.44
CA PRO A 70 15.93 -10.82 20.07
C PRO A 70 16.37 -12.22 20.53
N ALA A 71 15.49 -13.01 21.17
CA ALA A 71 15.88 -14.33 21.70
C ALA A 71 15.99 -15.45 20.65
N SER A 72 15.80 -15.19 19.35
CA SER A 72 15.87 -16.23 18.30
C SER A 72 17.21 -16.31 17.56
N SER A 73 18.19 -15.44 17.84
CA SER A 73 19.55 -15.59 17.31
C SER A 73 20.51 -16.16 18.35
N SER A 74 20.17 -17.30 18.97
CA SER A 74 21.16 -18.10 19.70
C SER A 74 21.99 -18.88 18.69
N SER A 75 23.01 -18.20 18.18
CA SER A 75 24.34 -18.68 17.84
C SER A 75 24.54 -20.19 17.85
N ASP A 76 24.55 -20.75 16.65
CA ASP A 76 25.42 -21.86 16.25
C ASP A 76 26.90 -21.44 16.46
N ASP A 77 27.41 -21.48 17.70
CA ASP A 77 28.85 -21.38 17.97
C ASP A 77 29.40 -22.79 18.23
N SER A 78 29.73 -23.43 17.11
CA SER A 78 30.65 -24.54 17.05
C SER A 78 31.97 -24.21 17.76
N LYS A 79 32.36 -24.98 18.78
CA LYS A 79 33.78 -25.10 19.18
C LYS A 79 34.20 -26.53 19.54
N PRO A 80 35.31 -27.04 18.97
CA PRO A 80 35.74 -28.41 19.13
C PRO A 80 36.53 -28.60 20.42
N ARG A 81 36.20 -29.62 21.22
CA ARG A 81 36.97 -29.97 22.43
C ARG A 81 38.06 -31.01 22.13
N ARG A 82 39.27 -30.47 21.93
CA ARG A 82 40.66 -30.97 22.14
C ARG A 82 40.90 -32.49 22.35
N LYS A 83 41.81 -33.03 21.52
CA LYS A 83 42.53 -34.31 21.74
C LYS A 83 43.62 -34.20 22.83
N LYS A 84 43.73 -35.20 23.72
CA LYS A 84 44.93 -35.60 24.50
C LYS A 84 44.70 -37.03 25.06
N SER A 85 45.23 -38.11 24.45
CA SER A 85 46.53 -38.79 24.73
C SER A 85 46.68 -39.18 26.23
N THR A 86 46.83 -40.43 26.69
CA THR A 86 47.82 -41.49 26.35
C THR A 86 47.53 -42.86 27.03
N LYS A 87 47.89 -43.97 26.33
CA LYS A 87 48.49 -45.30 26.74
C LYS A 87 47.72 -46.25 27.71
N ARG A 88 47.28 -47.44 27.22
CA ARG A 88 47.93 -48.80 27.25
C ARG A 88 48.15 -49.34 28.68
N GLY A 89 47.29 -50.20 29.23
CA GLY A 89 47.25 -51.69 29.13
C GLY A 89 47.37 -52.30 30.55
N PRO A 90 47.24 -53.63 30.82
CA PRO A 90 47.06 -54.78 29.92
C PRO A 90 45.93 -55.79 30.33
N SER A 91 45.83 -56.82 29.49
CA SER A 91 44.90 -57.98 29.42
C SER A 91 45.09 -59.08 30.49
N ARG A 92 43.99 -59.79 30.83
CA ARG A 92 43.76 -61.25 31.09
C ARG A 92 42.57 -61.43 32.05
N SER A 93 41.69 -62.43 32.04
CA SER A 93 41.59 -63.75 31.40
C SER A 93 40.17 -64.29 31.64
N ARG A 94 39.65 -65.13 30.73
CA ARG A 94 39.06 -66.42 31.10
C ARG A 94 39.44 -67.44 30.04
#